data_AF-A0A497PAU6-F1
#
_entry.id   AF-A0A497PAU6-F1
#
_cell.length_a   1.000
_cell.length_b   1.000
_cell.length_c   1.000
_cell.angle_alpha   90.00
_cell.angle_beta   90.00
_cell.angle_gamma   90.00
#
_symmetry.space_group_name_H-M   'P 1'
#
loop_
_entity.id
_entity.type
_entity.pdbx_description
1 polymer ?
#
loop_
_entity_poly.entity_id
_entity_poly.type
_entity_poly.pdbx_seq_one_letter_code
_entity_poly.pdbx_strand_id
1 'polypeptide(L)'
;DATDEEIMELCKMIGADEFIEVLADGYNTMVIENGKNLSAGQRQMITIARTMLANPRILILDEATSRLDAYSEALVQEAQAKLFSGRTTVVIAHRLTTIANASKIIVFDHGRIVEEGTHEELLALGGTFKRLYDTYYAHQGVEEISEEAIRAAHEEVTSEPEPQPTFAPPFAGSPMGTMMAQGEPPSPEMMAKMLKNMSPEMREQLLSNPDALPAPARAALKRALAEDDGA
;
A
#
# COMPACT_ATOMS: atom_id res chain seq x y z
N ASP A 1 -6.00 22.71 15.55
CA ASP A 1 -4.59 22.57 15.13
C ASP A 1 -4.08 21.23 15.60
N ALA A 2 -3.34 20.54 14.73
CA ALA A 2 -2.77 19.23 15.02
C ALA A 2 -1.38 19.40 15.65
N THR A 3 -0.98 18.48 16.53
CA THR A 3 0.37 18.43 17.07
C THR A 3 1.35 17.86 16.04
N ASP A 4 2.65 18.11 16.22
CA ASP A 4 3.70 17.53 15.37
C ASP A 4 3.65 15.98 15.41
N GLU A 5 3.34 15.41 16.57
CA GLU A 5 3.17 13.97 16.78
C GLU A 5 2.01 13.43 15.93
N GLU A 6 0.83 14.07 15.96
CA GLU A 6 -0.32 13.69 15.15
C GLU A 6 -0.01 13.77 13.63
N ILE A 7 0.75 14.78 13.21
CA ILE A 7 1.17 14.94 11.82
C ILE A 7 2.10 13.78 11.40
N MET A 8 3.11 13.47 12.22
CA MET A 8 4.06 12.40 11.94
C MET A 8 3.39 11.02 11.92
N GLU A 9 2.49 10.74 12.87
CA GLU A 9 1.73 9.49 12.91
C GLU A 9 0.84 9.32 11.68
N LEU A 10 0.16 10.38 11.26
CA LEU A 10 -0.64 10.36 10.04
C LEU A 10 0.21 10.15 8.79
N CYS A 11 1.32 10.86 8.67
CA CYS A 11 2.23 10.72 7.54
C CYS A 11 2.82 9.30 7.44
N LYS A 12 3.10 8.65 8.57
CA LYS A 12 3.47 7.23 8.62
C LYS A 12 2.34 6.32 8.18
N MET A 13 1.12 6.55 8.69
CA MET A 13 -0.06 5.76 8.33
C MET A 13 -0.32 5.72 6.83
N ILE A 14 -0.09 6.84 6.12
CA ILE A 14 -0.34 6.93 4.68
C ILE A 14 0.92 6.71 3.83
N GLY A 15 2.10 6.46 4.41
CA GLY A 15 3.35 6.25 3.66
C GLY A 15 4.01 7.54 3.13
N ALA A 16 3.56 8.72 3.57
CA ALA A 16 4.20 9.98 3.21
C ALA A 16 5.56 10.18 3.92
N ASP A 17 5.74 9.56 5.08
CA ASP A 17 6.98 9.64 5.88
C ASP A 17 8.22 9.24 5.07
N GLU A 18 8.10 8.22 4.21
CA GLU A 18 9.21 7.68 3.41
C GLU A 18 9.89 8.73 2.53
N PHE A 19 9.12 9.60 1.88
CA PHE A 19 9.70 10.64 1.04
C PHE A 19 10.06 11.89 1.87
N ILE A 20 9.39 12.13 3.00
CA ILE A 20 9.64 13.29 3.85
C ILE A 20 11.00 13.13 4.54
N GLU A 21 11.31 11.95 5.08
CA GLU A 21 12.56 11.67 5.80
C GLU A 21 13.82 11.82 4.91
N VAL A 22 13.70 11.64 3.59
CA VAL A 22 14.82 11.80 2.65
C VAL A 22 15.02 13.24 2.16
N LEU A 23 14.12 14.17 2.50
CA LEU A 23 14.31 15.59 2.22
C LEU A 23 15.40 16.17 3.14
N ALA A 24 16.10 17.20 2.65
CA ALA A 24 17.25 17.78 3.37
C ALA A 24 16.94 18.22 4.81
N ASP A 25 15.74 18.76 5.06
CA ASP A 25 15.30 19.22 6.38
C ASP A 25 14.11 18.41 6.91
N GLY A 26 13.85 17.22 6.34
CA GLY A 26 12.73 16.37 6.75
C GLY A 26 11.38 17.09 6.67
N TYR A 27 10.58 16.99 7.73
CA TYR A 27 9.31 17.72 7.91
C TYR A 27 9.46 19.25 7.91
N ASN A 28 10.65 19.77 8.19
CA ASN A 28 10.92 21.22 8.18
C ASN A 28 11.31 21.73 6.78
N THR A 29 11.31 20.86 5.76
CA THR A 29 11.65 21.25 4.39
C THR A 29 10.72 22.32 3.87
N MET A 30 11.29 23.45 3.45
CA MET A 30 10.53 24.55 2.86
C MET A 30 9.90 24.11 1.53
N VAL A 31 8.58 24.22 1.44
CA VAL A 31 7.83 24.04 0.19
C VAL A 31 7.86 25.35 -0.59
N ILE A 32 8.47 25.35 -1.78
CA ILE A 32 8.51 26.54 -2.65
C ILE A 32 7.18 26.72 -3.39
N GLU A 33 7.03 27.82 -4.13
CA GLU A 33 5.79 28.16 -4.86
C GLU A 33 5.17 26.96 -5.60
N ASN A 34 3.91 26.66 -5.29
CA ASN A 34 3.14 25.52 -5.83
C ASN A 34 3.79 24.14 -5.63
N GLY A 35 4.72 24.00 -4.69
CA GLY A 35 5.45 22.75 -4.44
C GLY A 35 6.30 22.30 -5.63
N LYS A 36 6.91 23.25 -6.36
CA LYS A 36 7.78 22.96 -7.53
C LYS A 36 9.01 22.11 -7.18
N ASN A 37 9.43 22.09 -5.90
CA ASN A 37 10.51 21.25 -5.41
C ASN A 37 10.07 19.80 -5.09
N LEU A 38 8.80 19.48 -5.27
CA LEU A 38 8.23 18.16 -5.01
C LEU A 38 7.76 17.51 -6.31
N SER A 39 7.76 16.18 -6.35
CA SER A 39 7.09 15.43 -7.42
C SER A 39 5.57 15.65 -7.36
N ALA A 40 4.87 15.33 -8.44
CA ALA A 40 3.41 15.38 -8.45
C ALA A 40 2.80 14.44 -7.39
N GLY A 41 3.37 13.25 -7.21
CA GLY A 41 2.91 12.28 -6.21
C GLY A 41 3.13 12.78 -4.80
N GLN A 42 4.30 13.36 -4.52
CA GLN A 42 4.61 13.95 -3.22
C GLN A 42 3.65 15.10 -2.87
N ARG A 43 3.34 16.00 -3.82
CA ARG A 43 2.33 17.06 -3.60
C ARG A 43 0.95 16.49 -3.30
N GLN A 44 0.57 15.40 -3.98
CA GLN A 44 -0.72 14.75 -3.77
C GLN A 44 -0.78 14.07 -2.41
N MET A 45 0.29 13.40 -1.97
CA MET A 45 0.40 12.82 -0.62
C MET A 45 0.26 13.88 0.47
N ILE A 46 0.95 15.03 0.34
CA ILE A 46 0.79 16.15 1.26
C ILE A 46 -0.66 16.66 1.27
N THR A 47 -1.30 16.74 0.10
CA THR A 47 -2.70 17.16 -0.02
C THR A 47 -3.64 16.17 0.69
N ILE A 48 -3.39 14.86 0.56
CA ILE A 48 -4.14 13.82 1.25
C ILE A 48 -3.95 13.95 2.76
N ALA A 49 -2.71 14.06 3.27
CA ALA A 49 -2.42 14.26 4.68
C ALA A 49 -3.16 15.48 5.24
N ARG A 50 -3.06 16.63 4.55
CA ARG A 50 -3.76 17.87 4.95
C ARG A 50 -5.28 17.69 4.99
N THR A 51 -5.83 16.94 4.04
CA THR A 51 -7.27 16.67 3.99
C THR A 51 -7.71 15.75 5.13
N MET A 52 -6.92 14.72 5.44
CA MET A 52 -7.19 13.84 6.58
C MET A 52 -7.15 14.60 7.91
N LEU A 53 -6.17 15.50 8.11
CA LEU A 53 -6.11 16.38 9.30
C LEU A 53 -7.30 17.32 9.41
N ALA A 54 -7.74 17.90 8.29
CA ALA A 54 -8.93 18.75 8.26
C ALA A 54 -10.23 17.96 8.52
N ASN A 55 -10.18 16.63 8.34
CA ASN A 55 -11.27 15.68 8.53
C ASN A 55 -12.65 16.16 8.02
N PRO A 56 -12.76 16.55 6.73
CA PRO A 56 -14.03 17.02 6.18
C PRO A 56 -15.03 15.87 6.07
N ARG A 57 -16.32 16.18 6.24
CA ARG A 57 -17.41 15.20 6.07
C ARG A 57 -17.69 14.86 4.60
N ILE A 58 -17.40 15.81 3.70
CA ILE A 58 -17.65 15.71 2.26
C ILE A 58 -16.34 15.98 1.52
N LEU A 59 -15.98 15.07 0.63
CA LEU A 59 -14.82 15.16 -0.24
C LEU A 59 -15.28 15.29 -1.69
N ILE A 60 -14.70 16.22 -2.42
CA ILE A 60 -14.87 16.36 -3.87
C ILE A 60 -13.48 16.28 -4.47
N LEU A 61 -13.24 15.29 -5.31
CA LEU A 61 -11.97 15.08 -5.98
C LEU A 61 -12.17 15.18 -7.49
N ASP A 62 -11.39 16.06 -8.10
CA ASP A 62 -11.19 16.07 -9.54
C ASP A 62 -9.93 15.26 -9.83
N GLU A 63 -10.11 14.00 -10.20
CA GLU A 63 -8.99 13.16 -10.60
C GLU A 63 -8.56 13.68 -11.97
N ALA A 64 -7.65 14.65 -12.00
CA ALA A 64 -6.98 15.06 -13.22
C ALA A 64 -5.74 14.17 -13.39
N THR A 65 -5.57 13.57 -14.58
CA THR A 65 -4.45 12.68 -14.95
C THR A 65 -3.09 13.37 -14.79
N SER A 66 -2.54 13.39 -13.59
CA SER A 66 -1.13 13.70 -13.38
C SER A 66 -0.31 12.44 -13.66
N ARG A 67 0.69 12.53 -14.54
CA ARG A 67 1.65 11.45 -14.79
C ARG A 67 2.47 11.23 -13.53
N LEU A 68 2.05 10.28 -12.70
CA LEU A 68 2.84 9.76 -11.59
C LEU A 68 3.73 8.62 -12.11
N ASP A 69 4.87 8.41 -11.46
CA ASP A 69 5.56 7.13 -11.58
C ASP A 69 4.77 6.04 -10.83
N ALA A 70 4.95 4.78 -11.22
CA ALA A 70 4.16 3.67 -10.70
C ALA A 70 4.26 3.50 -9.17
N TYR A 71 5.41 3.84 -8.56
CA TYR A 71 5.60 3.76 -7.12
C TYR A 71 4.77 4.83 -6.40
N SER A 72 4.94 6.09 -6.80
CA SER A 72 4.14 7.20 -6.28
C SER A 72 2.63 6.97 -6.50
N GLU A 73 2.27 6.37 -7.62
CA GLU A 73 0.89 6.07 -7.98
C GLU A 73 0.24 5.06 -7.03
N ALA A 74 0.96 3.99 -6.66
CA ALA A 74 0.49 3.00 -5.70
C ALA A 74 0.29 3.60 -4.30
N LEU A 75 1.27 4.36 -3.80
CA LEU A 75 1.18 5.05 -2.50
C LEU A 75 -0.01 6.00 -2.45
N VAL A 76 -0.21 6.79 -3.52
CA VAL A 76 -1.35 7.72 -3.61
C VAL A 76 -2.68 6.98 -3.59
N GLN A 77 -2.81 5.84 -4.28
CA GLN A 77 -4.05 5.05 -4.24
C GLN A 77 -4.37 4.52 -2.84
N GLU A 78 -3.37 3.98 -2.15
CA GLU A 78 -3.56 3.45 -0.80
C GLU A 78 -3.97 4.57 0.18
N ALA A 79 -3.31 5.72 0.08
CA ALA A 79 -3.63 6.90 0.88
C ALA A 79 -5.04 7.43 0.56
N GLN A 80 -5.46 7.43 -0.71
CA GLN A 80 -6.82 7.80 -1.11
C GLN A 80 -7.88 6.86 -0.54
N ALA A 81 -7.64 5.54 -0.57
CA ALA A 81 -8.56 4.57 0.01
C ALA A 81 -8.79 4.83 1.52
N LYS A 82 -7.72 5.12 2.27
CA LYS A 82 -7.79 5.53 3.68
C LYS A 82 -8.54 6.86 3.86
N LEU A 83 -8.32 7.82 2.96
CA LEU A 83 -9.03 9.10 2.96
C LEU A 83 -10.53 8.94 2.68
N PHE A 84 -10.96 8.01 1.84
CA PHE A 84 -12.39 7.85 1.51
C PHE A 84 -13.18 7.19 2.64
N SER A 85 -12.54 6.38 3.46
CA SER A 85 -13.18 5.66 4.56
C SER A 85 -13.91 6.61 5.52
N GLY A 86 -15.18 6.29 5.80
CA GLY A 86 -16.03 7.06 6.71
C GLY A 86 -16.47 8.44 6.21
N ARG A 87 -16.28 8.75 4.92
CA ARG A 87 -16.57 10.08 4.33
C ARG A 87 -17.47 9.97 3.10
N THR A 88 -18.33 10.96 2.89
CA THR A 88 -19.04 11.10 1.63
C THR A 88 -18.07 11.63 0.59
N THR A 89 -17.77 10.83 -0.43
CA THR A 89 -16.76 11.16 -1.43
C THR A 89 -17.39 11.19 -2.81
N VAL A 90 -17.23 12.31 -3.52
CA VAL A 90 -17.59 12.47 -4.93
C VAL A 90 -16.30 12.58 -5.72
N VAL A 91 -16.05 11.63 -6.62
CA VAL A 91 -14.84 11.62 -7.45
C VAL A 91 -15.24 11.72 -8.92
N ILE A 92 -14.65 12.69 -9.61
CA ILE A 92 -14.62 12.71 -11.07
C ILE A 92 -13.47 11.80 -11.46
N ALA A 93 -13.78 10.53 -11.70
CA ALA A 93 -12.78 9.49 -11.86
C ALA A 93 -12.36 9.30 -13.33
N HIS A 94 -11.07 9.14 -13.55
CA HIS A 94 -10.51 8.62 -14.80
C HIS A 94 -9.72 7.32 -14.58
N ARG A 95 -9.55 6.89 -13.32
CA ARG A 95 -8.87 5.65 -12.97
C ARG A 95 -9.87 4.54 -12.73
N LEU A 96 -9.58 3.39 -13.32
CA LEU A 96 -10.47 2.26 -13.31
C LEU A 96 -10.69 1.71 -11.89
N THR A 97 -9.64 1.64 -11.08
CA THR A 97 -9.73 1.21 -9.68
C THR A 97 -10.66 2.10 -8.86
N THR A 98 -10.63 3.42 -9.10
CA THR A 98 -11.53 4.38 -8.46
C THR A 98 -12.99 4.15 -8.89
N ILE A 99 -13.21 3.86 -10.18
CA ILE A 99 -14.54 3.55 -10.72
C ILE A 99 -15.07 2.22 -10.18
N ALA A 100 -14.26 1.16 -10.20
CA ALA A 100 -14.65 -0.18 -9.79
C ALA A 100 -15.01 -0.28 -8.30
N ASN A 101 -14.30 0.47 -7.45
CA ASN A 101 -14.54 0.49 -6.01
C ASN A 101 -15.64 1.48 -5.57
N ALA A 102 -16.28 2.18 -6.51
CA ALA A 102 -17.32 3.14 -6.18
C ALA A 102 -18.61 2.44 -5.76
N SER A 103 -19.19 2.88 -4.64
CA SER A 103 -20.50 2.39 -4.18
C SER A 103 -21.66 2.76 -5.11
N LYS A 104 -21.51 3.84 -5.89
CA LYS A 104 -22.43 4.26 -6.94
C LYS A 104 -21.66 5.04 -8.01
N ILE A 105 -21.95 4.74 -9.27
CA ILE A 105 -21.41 5.41 -10.44
C ILE A 105 -22.54 6.21 -11.09
N ILE A 106 -22.22 7.43 -11.53
CA ILE A 106 -23.13 8.32 -12.25
C ILE A 106 -22.47 8.70 -13.57
N VAL A 107 -23.09 8.35 -14.69
CA VAL A 107 -22.57 8.61 -16.03
C VAL A 107 -23.25 9.85 -16.59
N PHE A 108 -22.43 10.81 -17.01
CA PHE A 108 -22.87 12.01 -17.68
C PHE A 108 -22.64 11.92 -19.19
N ASP A 109 -23.64 12.32 -19.97
CA ASP A 109 -23.52 12.55 -21.40
C ASP A 109 -24.27 13.85 -21.78
N HIS A 110 -23.61 14.71 -22.56
CA HIS A 110 -24.12 16.02 -22.97
C HIS A 110 -24.78 16.84 -21.83
N GLY A 111 -24.18 16.81 -20.63
CA GLY A 111 -24.66 17.57 -19.46
C GLY A 111 -25.88 16.97 -18.76
N ARG A 112 -26.25 15.72 -19.06
CA ARG A 112 -27.34 14.99 -18.41
C ARG A 112 -26.83 13.67 -17.83
N ILE A 113 -27.47 13.22 -16.75
CA ILE A 113 -27.25 11.87 -16.23
C ILE A 113 -27.97 10.90 -17.17
N VAL A 114 -27.20 9.99 -17.77
CA VAL A 114 -27.75 8.97 -18.69
C VAL A 114 -27.85 7.60 -18.04
N GLU A 115 -26.95 7.28 -17.12
CA GLU A 115 -26.91 6.00 -16.41
C GLU A 115 -26.47 6.22 -14.95
N GLU A 116 -27.02 5.43 -14.04
CA GLU A 116 -26.58 5.36 -12.65
C GLU A 116 -26.74 3.94 -12.11
N GLY A 117 -25.82 3.49 -11.26
CA GLY A 117 -25.85 2.14 -10.70
C GLY A 117 -24.53 1.74 -10.06
N THR A 118 -24.43 0.48 -9.66
CA THR A 118 -23.16 -0.13 -9.29
C THR A 118 -22.32 -0.46 -10.53
N HIS A 119 -21.06 -0.83 -10.30
CA HIS A 119 -20.16 -1.25 -11.38
C HIS A 119 -20.75 -2.42 -12.21
N GLU A 120 -21.21 -3.46 -11.53
CA GLU A 120 -21.78 -4.67 -12.13
C GLU A 120 -23.08 -4.37 -12.89
N GLU A 121 -23.98 -3.58 -12.30
CA GLU A 121 -25.25 -3.18 -12.92
C GLU A 121 -25.01 -2.45 -14.25
N LEU A 122 -24.07 -1.51 -14.26
CA LEU A 122 -23.76 -0.69 -15.43
C LEU A 122 -23.05 -1.48 -16.53
N LEU A 123 -22.21 -2.46 -16.19
CA LEU A 123 -21.63 -3.38 -17.17
C LEU A 123 -22.69 -4.29 -17.79
N ALA A 124 -23.59 -4.85 -16.98
CA ALA A 124 -24.67 -5.72 -17.44
C ALA A 124 -25.66 -4.99 -18.36
N LEU A 125 -25.88 -3.69 -18.15
CA LEU A 125 -26.73 -2.85 -18.99
C LEU A 125 -26.20 -2.69 -20.42
N GLY A 126 -24.89 -2.87 -20.66
CA GLY A 126 -24.29 -2.73 -21.99
C GLY A 126 -24.36 -1.31 -22.56
N GLY A 127 -24.54 -0.32 -21.69
CA GLY A 127 -24.79 1.08 -22.04
C GLY A 127 -23.53 1.89 -22.35
N THR A 128 -23.63 3.19 -22.14
CA THR A 128 -22.58 4.21 -22.24
C THR A 128 -21.43 3.90 -21.31
N PHE A 129 -21.73 3.48 -20.06
CA PHE A 129 -20.71 3.06 -19.13
C PHE A 129 -19.83 1.95 -19.71
N LYS A 130 -20.44 0.87 -20.21
CA LYS A 130 -19.72 -0.26 -20.80
C LYS A 130 -18.85 0.17 -21.98
N ARG A 131 -19.37 1.00 -22.89
CA ARG A 131 -18.56 1.51 -24.02
C ARG A 131 -17.34 2.30 -23.56
N LEU A 132 -17.49 3.15 -22.54
CA LEU A 132 -16.37 3.88 -21.94
C LEU A 132 -15.38 2.91 -21.28
N TYR A 133 -15.89 1.94 -20.53
CA TYR A 133 -15.11 0.90 -19.87
C TYR A 133 -14.27 0.10 -20.88
N ASP A 134 -14.89 -0.45 -21.93
CA ASP A 134 -14.22 -1.23 -22.98
C ASP A 134 -13.12 -0.39 -23.68
N THR A 135 -13.40 0.90 -23.93
CA THR A 135 -12.42 1.82 -24.53
C THR A 135 -11.24 2.07 -23.58
N TYR A 136 -11.50 2.23 -22.28
CA TYR A 136 -10.47 2.41 -21.27
C TYR A 136 -9.57 1.17 -21.12
N TYR A 137 -10.15 -0.04 -21.13
CA TYR A 137 -9.40 -1.30 -21.11
C TYR A 137 -8.48 -1.43 -22.32
N ALA A 138 -9.00 -1.14 -23.52
CA ALA A 138 -8.22 -1.16 -24.75
C ALA A 138 -7.02 -0.20 -24.72
N HIS A 139 -7.11 0.93 -24.01
CA HIS A 139 -6.04 1.91 -23.92
C HIS A 139 -5.01 1.66 -22.82
N GLN A 140 -5.35 0.91 -21.76
CA GLN A 140 -4.39 0.58 -20.69
C GLN A 140 -3.63 -0.74 -20.91
N GLY A 141 -3.93 -1.48 -21.99
CA GLY A 141 -3.22 -2.72 -22.32
C GLY A 141 -3.42 -3.83 -21.29
N VAL A 142 -4.46 -3.72 -20.47
CA VAL A 142 -4.86 -4.75 -19.52
C VAL A 142 -5.72 -5.75 -20.30
N GLU A 143 -5.17 -6.94 -20.57
CA GLU A 143 -6.00 -8.07 -21.00
C GLU A 143 -7.07 -8.29 -19.93
N GLU A 144 -8.31 -8.40 -20.40
CA GLU A 144 -9.54 -8.61 -19.66
C GLU A 144 -9.31 -9.33 -18.32
N ILE A 145 -9.51 -8.64 -17.19
CA ILE A 145 -9.62 -9.33 -15.90
C ILE A 145 -10.94 -10.09 -16.01
N SER A 146 -10.86 -11.41 -16.19
CA SER A 146 -12.05 -12.25 -16.31
C SER A 146 -12.94 -12.04 -15.09
N GLU A 147 -14.27 -12.16 -15.25
CA GLU A 147 -15.22 -12.12 -14.13
C GLU A 147 -14.83 -13.10 -13.00
N GLU A 148 -14.10 -14.17 -13.35
CA GLU A 148 -13.52 -15.13 -12.40
C GLU A 148 -12.42 -14.55 -11.53
N ALA A 149 -11.54 -13.70 -12.06
CA ALA A 149 -10.48 -13.05 -11.30
C ALA A 149 -11.01 -11.95 -10.37
N ILE A 150 -12.06 -11.23 -10.79
CA ILE A 150 -12.77 -10.27 -9.92
C ILE A 150 -13.51 -11.00 -8.79
N ARG A 151 -14.21 -12.11 -9.11
CA ARG A 151 -14.91 -12.93 -8.11
C ARG A 151 -13.95 -13.56 -7.10
N ALA A 152 -12.80 -14.07 -7.55
CA ALA A 152 -11.78 -14.65 -6.68
C ALA A 152 -11.23 -13.62 -5.69
N ALA A 153 -10.95 -12.39 -6.13
CA ALA A 153 -10.51 -11.31 -5.25
C ALA A 153 -11.60 -10.92 -4.23
N HIS A 154 -12.88 -10.96 -4.62
CA HIS A 154 -13.99 -10.65 -3.72
C HIS A 154 -14.23 -11.77 -2.67
N GLU A 155 -14.02 -13.04 -3.03
CA GLU A 155 -14.04 -14.18 -2.09
C GLU A 155 -12.87 -14.13 -1.09
N GLU A 156 -11.67 -13.75 -1.53
CA GLU A 156 -10.52 -13.56 -0.62
C GLU A 156 -10.75 -12.43 0.38
N VAL A 157 -11.40 -11.33 -0.04
CA VAL A 157 -11.67 -10.17 0.83
C VAL A 157 -12.86 -10.41 1.79
N THR A 158 -13.78 -11.32 1.44
CA THR A 158 -14.97 -11.62 2.27
C THR A 158 -14.82 -12.86 3.14
N SER A 159 -13.81 -13.71 2.90
CA SER A 159 -13.44 -14.76 3.86
C SER A 159 -12.81 -14.12 5.10
N GLU A 160 -13.35 -14.44 6.29
CA GLU A 160 -12.62 -14.14 7.53
C GLU A 160 -11.25 -14.80 7.42
N PRO A 161 -10.16 -14.08 7.71
CA PRO A 161 -8.84 -14.68 7.59
C PRO A 161 -8.80 -15.92 8.48
N GLU A 162 -8.55 -17.08 7.88
CA GLU A 162 -8.24 -18.26 8.67
C GLU A 162 -7.12 -17.87 9.64
N PRO A 163 -7.23 -18.21 10.93
CA PRO A 163 -6.23 -17.85 11.90
C PRO A 163 -4.90 -18.44 11.42
N GLN A 164 -4.02 -17.58 10.92
CA GLN A 164 -2.69 -17.98 10.55
C GLN A 164 -2.07 -18.64 11.78
N PRO A 165 -1.45 -19.83 11.64
CA PRO A 165 -0.79 -20.45 12.77
C PRO A 165 0.24 -19.45 13.28
N THR A 166 -0.03 -18.90 14.47
CA THR A 166 0.92 -18.04 15.15
C THR A 166 2.15 -18.89 15.39
N PHE A 167 3.19 -18.69 14.57
CA PHE A 167 4.51 -19.20 14.90
C PHE A 167 4.90 -18.55 16.21
N ALA A 168 4.72 -19.27 17.32
CA ALA A 168 5.44 -18.95 18.53
C ALA A 168 6.93 -18.98 18.14
N PRO A 169 7.67 -17.88 18.24
CA PRO A 169 9.07 -17.89 17.85
C PRO A 169 9.75 -18.97 18.71
N PRO A 170 10.58 -19.85 18.12
CA PRO A 170 11.16 -21.04 18.78
C PRO A 170 12.02 -20.74 20.03
N PHE A 171 12.14 -19.46 20.40
CA PHE A 171 12.96 -18.92 21.47
C PHE A 171 12.17 -18.10 22.49
N ALA A 172 10.83 -18.09 22.43
CA ALA A 172 9.97 -17.41 23.40
C ALA A 172 10.28 -17.93 24.83
N GLY A 173 10.84 -17.05 25.68
CA GLY A 173 11.26 -17.38 27.05
C GLY A 173 12.74 -17.73 27.23
N SER A 174 13.55 -17.73 26.17
CA SER A 174 15.02 -17.87 26.26
C SER A 174 15.71 -16.50 26.30
N PRO A 175 16.95 -16.39 26.81
CA PRO A 175 17.73 -15.15 26.77
C PRO A 175 17.84 -14.56 25.35
N MET A 176 17.87 -15.44 24.33
CA MET A 176 17.89 -15.09 22.91
C MET A 176 16.58 -14.43 22.45
N GLY A 177 15.43 -14.93 22.91
CA GLY A 177 14.12 -14.37 22.60
C GLY A 177 13.93 -12.97 23.20
N THR A 178 14.50 -12.73 24.40
CA THR A 178 14.48 -11.41 25.04
C THR A 178 15.36 -10.39 24.31
N MET A 179 16.55 -10.80 23.84
CA MET A 179 17.44 -9.93 23.04
C MET A 179 16.81 -9.51 21.70
N MET A 180 16.21 -10.47 20.98
CA MET A 180 15.52 -10.19 19.71
C MET A 180 14.32 -9.25 19.89
N ALA A 181 13.56 -9.41 20.98
CA ALA A 181 12.44 -8.52 21.31
C ALA A 181 12.89 -7.09 21.68
N GLN A 182 14.13 -6.92 22.14
CA GLN A 182 14.76 -5.63 22.41
C GLN A 182 15.42 -5.00 21.18
N GLY A 183 15.31 -5.63 20.01
CA GLY A 183 15.83 -5.10 18.75
C GLY A 183 17.34 -5.26 18.54
N GLU A 184 18.03 -6.03 19.39
CA GLU A 184 19.45 -6.32 19.21
C GLU A 184 19.64 -7.58 18.34
N PRO A 185 20.18 -7.45 17.11
CA PRO A 185 20.45 -8.61 16.29
C PRO A 185 21.58 -9.47 16.87
N PRO A 186 21.52 -10.80 16.73
CA PRO A 186 22.63 -11.67 17.07
C PRO A 186 23.84 -11.39 16.16
N SER A 187 25.05 -11.59 16.67
CA SER A 187 26.27 -11.43 15.87
C SER A 187 26.33 -12.44 14.71
N PRO A 188 27.04 -12.13 13.61
CA PRO A 188 27.18 -13.03 12.46
C PRO A 188 27.71 -14.43 12.82
N GLU A 189 28.72 -14.51 13.69
CA GLU A 189 29.26 -15.79 14.19
C GLU A 189 28.22 -16.60 14.98
N MET A 190 27.39 -15.93 15.78
CA MET A 190 26.33 -16.59 16.55
C MET A 190 25.21 -17.11 15.63
N MET A 191 24.88 -16.36 14.57
CA MET A 191 23.92 -16.77 13.55
C MET A 191 24.43 -17.98 12.75
N ALA A 192 25.71 -18.00 12.37
CA ALA A 192 26.32 -19.13 11.66
C ALA A 192 26.30 -20.42 12.51
N LYS A 193 26.63 -20.31 13.80
CA LYS A 193 26.61 -21.44 14.73
C LYS A 193 25.19 -21.98 14.98
N MET A 194 24.20 -21.09 14.94
CA MET A 194 22.78 -21.45 15.07
C MET A 194 22.30 -22.25 13.85
N LEU A 195 22.60 -21.79 12.63
CA LEU A 195 22.26 -22.51 11.39
C LEU A 195 22.90 -23.91 11.31
N LYS A 196 24.10 -24.08 11.87
CA LYS A 196 24.82 -25.37 11.92
C LYS A 196 24.19 -26.36 12.92
N ASN A 197 23.48 -25.88 13.94
CA ASN A 197 22.85 -26.71 14.97
C ASN A 197 21.35 -26.93 14.76
N MET A 198 20.75 -26.33 13.72
CA MET A 198 19.33 -26.51 13.38
C MET A 198 19.10 -27.78 12.55
N SER A 199 17.88 -28.32 12.63
CA SER A 199 17.49 -29.44 11.77
C SER A 199 17.51 -29.03 10.30
N PRO A 200 17.82 -29.95 9.36
CA PRO A 200 17.90 -29.64 7.93
C PRO A 200 16.62 -29.01 7.38
N GLU A 201 15.47 -29.55 7.80
CA GLU A 201 14.14 -29.07 7.38
C GLU A 201 13.88 -27.63 7.80
N MET A 202 14.20 -27.26 9.05
CA MET A 202 14.01 -25.87 9.52
C MET A 202 14.97 -24.90 8.86
N ARG A 203 16.21 -25.33 8.56
CA ARG A 203 17.19 -24.50 7.85
C ARG A 203 16.74 -24.21 6.43
N GLU A 204 16.22 -25.21 5.72
CA GLU A 204 15.71 -25.07 4.36
C GLU A 204 14.48 -24.15 4.31
N GLN A 205 13.59 -24.27 5.29
CA GLN A 205 12.40 -23.42 5.41
C GLN A 205 12.73 -21.95 5.73
N LEU A 206 13.80 -21.69 6.50
CA LEU A 206 14.28 -20.34 6.79
C LEU A 206 14.97 -19.68 5.59
N LEU A 207 15.69 -20.46 4.78
CA LEU A 207 16.36 -19.98 3.58
C LEU A 207 15.38 -19.73 2.42
N SER A 208 14.28 -20.48 2.37
CA SER A 208 13.24 -20.30 1.34
C SER A 208 12.30 -19.12 1.63
N ASN A 209 12.19 -18.67 2.89
CA ASN A 209 11.41 -17.48 3.25
C ASN A 209 12.17 -16.52 4.20
N PRO A 210 13.20 -15.80 3.70
CA PRO A 210 14.00 -14.88 4.51
C PRO A 210 13.24 -13.61 4.91
N ASP A 211 12.09 -13.34 4.29
CA ASP A 211 11.26 -12.18 4.59
C ASP A 211 10.42 -12.36 5.86
N ALA A 212 10.25 -13.61 6.31
CA ALA A 212 9.66 -13.92 7.62
C ALA A 212 10.53 -13.47 8.81
N LEU A 213 11.80 -13.12 8.58
CA LEU A 213 12.69 -12.57 9.61
C LEU A 213 12.60 -11.04 9.69
N PRO A 214 12.65 -10.46 10.92
CA PRO A 214 12.84 -9.03 11.10
C PRO A 214 14.09 -8.51 10.38
N ALA A 215 14.03 -7.29 9.84
CA ALA A 215 15.11 -6.66 9.06
C ALA A 215 16.53 -6.80 9.67
N PRO A 216 16.77 -6.57 10.98
CA PRO A 216 18.10 -6.72 11.56
C PRO A 216 18.60 -8.18 11.57
N ALA A 217 17.71 -9.17 11.76
CA ALA A 217 18.06 -10.59 11.70
C ALA A 217 18.31 -11.05 10.25
N ARG A 218 17.57 -10.51 9.29
CA ARG A 218 17.77 -10.76 7.85
C ARG A 218 19.16 -10.29 7.38
N ALA A 219 19.61 -9.13 7.87
CA ALA A 219 20.95 -8.60 7.57
C ALA A 219 22.06 -9.48 8.18
N ALA A 220 21.89 -9.96 9.41
CA ALA A 220 22.82 -10.88 10.06
C ALA A 220 22.91 -12.24 9.35
N LEU A 221 21.77 -12.80 8.91
CA LEU A 221 21.70 -14.03 8.12
C LEU A 221 22.45 -13.89 6.79
N LYS A 222 22.24 -12.79 6.05
CA LYS A 222 22.96 -12.52 4.80
C LYS A 222 24.48 -12.44 4.99
N ARG A 223 24.95 -11.82 6.09
CA ARG A 223 26.38 -11.75 6.42
C ARG A 223 26.96 -13.12 6.78
N ALA A 224 26.24 -13.90 7.59
CA ALA A 224 26.69 -15.24 7.99
C ALA A 224 26.79 -16.22 6.80
N LEU A 225 25.90 -16.12 5.81
CA LEU A 225 25.95 -16.94 4.60
C LEU A 225 27.11 -16.52 3.67
N ALA A 226 27.38 -15.21 3.57
CA ALA A 226 28.50 -14.70 2.78
C ALA A 226 29.87 -15.07 3.35
N GLU A 227 29.98 -15.32 4.66
CA GLU A 227 31.20 -15.77 5.33
C GLU A 227 31.45 -17.29 5.19
N ASP A 228 30.41 -18.11 5.03
CA ASP A 228 30.51 -19.58 4.86
C ASP A 228 30.85 -19.96 3.40
N ASP A 229 30.50 -19.11 2.41
CA ASP A 229 30.83 -19.30 0.97
C ASP A 229 32.30 -18.94 0.60
N GLY A 230 33.06 -18.39 1.56
CA GLY A 230 34.45 -17.94 1.38
C GLY A 230 35.52 -18.81 2.03
N ALA A 231 35.17 -20.01 2.53
CA ALA A 231 36.07 -20.91 3.28
C ALA A 231 36.28 -22.27 2.58
#